data_AF-A0A0M9CIT1-F1
#
_entry.id   AF-A0A0M9CIT1-F1
#
_cell.length_a   1.000
_cell.length_b   1.000
_cell.length_c   1.000
_cell.angle_alpha   90.00
_cell.angle_beta   90.00
_cell.angle_gamma   90.00
#
_symmetry.space_group_name_H-M   'P 1'
#
loop_
_entity.id
_entity.type
_entity.pdbx_description
1 polymer ?
#
loop_
_entity_poly.entity_id
_entity_poly.type
_entity_poly.pdbx_seq_one_letter_code
_entity_poly.pdbx_strand_id
1 'polypeptide(L)'
;MKNLKLTVLGLVLATSGLFAQEADLDMSDKWVTKDVVTMEVDSDEYDVNEITMLEITKVFTPVMLDPEDRYKLNQDIIFMPTQITKTIKLDYDADALYDREVEFTYNKSDDFDLDFTLTKDGIIILTDKDDLFVKKMWDKNSEIMFSNIKNKRIKNEGDYVIELTDGQKVDLKISNYERM
;
A
#
# COMPACT_ATOMS: atom_id res chain seq x y z
N MET A 1 2.10 63.23 -56.85
CA MET A 1 2.92 62.62 -55.78
C MET A 1 2.71 63.43 -54.51
N LYS A 2 1.98 62.87 -53.54
CA LYS A 2 1.76 63.46 -52.22
C LYS A 2 2.01 62.37 -51.17
N ASN A 3 2.86 62.69 -50.23
CA ASN A 3 3.48 61.76 -49.28
C ASN A 3 2.46 61.36 -48.20
N LEU A 4 2.23 60.05 -48.04
CA LEU A 4 1.47 59.51 -46.91
C LEU A 4 2.46 59.19 -45.77
N LYS A 5 2.45 60.00 -44.71
CA LYS A 5 3.18 59.71 -43.47
C LYS A 5 2.18 59.41 -42.35
N LEU A 6 2.37 58.21 -41.80
CA LEU A 6 2.32 57.83 -40.39
C LEU A 6 0.98 57.53 -39.68
N THR A 7 1.02 56.36 -39.05
CA THR A 7 0.44 55.98 -37.75
C THR A 7 -1.03 55.54 -37.69
N VAL A 8 -1.24 54.23 -37.79
CA VAL A 8 -2.17 53.53 -36.89
C VAL A 8 -1.42 52.35 -36.27
N LEU A 9 -0.99 52.63 -35.04
CA LEU A 9 -0.58 51.78 -33.94
C LEU A 9 -1.00 50.31 -34.08
N GLY A 10 -0.01 49.42 -34.08
CA GLY A 10 -0.16 47.98 -34.17
C GLY A 10 -1.11 47.42 -33.13
N LEU A 11 -2.22 46.87 -33.60
CA LEU A 11 -3.14 46.03 -32.85
C LEU A 11 -2.51 44.62 -32.71
N VAL A 12 -1.33 44.52 -32.08
CA VAL A 12 -0.83 43.24 -31.56
C VAL A 12 -1.40 43.09 -30.16
N LEU A 13 -2.71 42.94 -30.08
CA LEU A 13 -3.40 42.53 -28.86
C LEU A 13 -3.03 41.06 -28.63
N ALA A 14 -2.00 40.88 -27.81
CA ALA A 14 -1.96 39.89 -26.74
C ALA A 14 -2.81 38.62 -26.98
N THR A 15 -2.40 37.78 -27.92
CA THR A 15 -2.65 36.34 -27.78
C THR A 15 -1.47 35.78 -26.97
N SER A 16 -1.33 36.24 -25.72
CA SER A 16 -0.55 35.51 -24.74
C SER A 16 -1.17 34.13 -24.64
N GLY A 17 -0.47 33.15 -25.24
CA GLY A 17 -0.93 31.77 -25.29
C GLY A 17 -1.35 31.33 -23.91
N LEU A 18 -2.61 30.91 -23.80
CA LEU A 18 -3.05 30.08 -22.69
C LEU A 18 -2.31 28.75 -22.82
N PHE A 19 -1.07 28.70 -22.35
CA PHE A 19 -0.46 27.45 -21.95
C PHE A 19 -1.14 27.07 -20.63
N ALA A 20 -2.35 26.54 -20.73
CA ALA A 20 -2.81 25.60 -19.73
C ALA A 20 -1.84 24.42 -19.83
N GLN A 21 -0.82 24.41 -18.97
CA GLN A 21 -0.11 23.18 -18.71
C GLN A 21 -1.20 22.23 -18.23
N GLU A 22 -1.54 21.22 -19.03
CA GLU A 22 -2.18 20.02 -18.52
C GLU A 22 -1.16 19.43 -17.55
N ALA A 23 -1.17 19.94 -16.32
CA ALA A 23 -0.37 19.39 -15.25
C ALA A 23 -0.89 17.97 -15.06
N ASP A 24 0.00 17.01 -15.24
CA ASP A 24 -0.20 15.68 -14.68
C ASP A 24 -0.27 15.88 -13.16
N LEU A 25 -1.51 15.92 -12.64
CA LEU A 25 -1.80 16.37 -11.27
C LEU A 25 -1.51 15.28 -10.22
N ASP A 26 -1.01 14.11 -10.64
CA ASP A 26 -0.61 13.08 -9.69
C ASP A 26 0.81 13.34 -9.20
N MET A 27 0.91 14.19 -8.17
CA MET A 27 2.14 14.42 -7.42
C MET A 27 2.44 13.29 -6.42
N SER A 28 1.55 12.30 -6.32
CA SER A 28 1.69 11.20 -5.36
C SER A 28 2.84 10.29 -5.75
N ASP A 29 3.54 9.76 -4.75
CA ASP A 29 4.56 8.75 -5.00
C ASP A 29 3.95 7.36 -5.01
N LYS A 30 4.37 6.53 -5.97
CA LYS A 30 3.93 5.16 -6.11
C LYS A 30 5.05 4.27 -6.61
N TRP A 31 5.33 3.22 -5.86
CA TRP A 31 6.25 2.18 -6.28
C TRP A 31 5.68 0.79 -6.01
N VAL A 32 6.19 -0.18 -6.76
CA VAL A 32 5.79 -1.58 -6.67
C VAL A 32 7.03 -2.44 -6.67
N THR A 33 7.19 -3.29 -5.66
CA THR A 33 8.18 -4.37 -5.65
C THR A 33 7.51 -5.71 -5.84
N LYS A 34 8.28 -6.64 -6.40
CA LYS A 34 7.85 -8.01 -6.67
C LYS A 34 9.00 -8.93 -6.31
N ASP A 35 8.77 -9.79 -5.33
CA ASP A 35 9.77 -10.74 -4.83
C ASP A 35 9.23 -12.15 -4.95
N VAL A 36 10.06 -13.06 -5.45
CA VAL A 36 9.73 -14.49 -5.58
C VAL A 36 10.75 -15.28 -4.79
N VAL A 37 10.28 -16.11 -3.88
CA VAL A 37 11.11 -16.94 -3.01
C VAL A 37 10.58 -18.36 -3.05
N THR A 38 11.47 -19.31 -3.36
CA THR A 38 11.20 -20.74 -3.21
C THR A 38 11.87 -21.23 -1.93
N MET A 39 11.10 -21.90 -1.09
CA MET A 39 11.52 -22.33 0.25
C MET A 39 11.34 -23.83 0.40
N GLU A 40 12.38 -24.52 0.87
CA GLU A 40 12.22 -25.87 1.42
C GLU A 40 11.49 -25.77 2.76
N VAL A 41 10.47 -26.60 2.95
CA VAL A 41 9.62 -26.57 4.12
C VAL A 41 9.84 -27.82 4.95
N ASP A 42 10.48 -27.62 6.11
CA ASP A 42 10.63 -28.63 7.15
C ASP A 42 9.75 -28.26 8.36
N SER A 43 8.44 -28.05 8.12
CA SER A 43 7.49 -27.70 9.18
C SER A 43 6.16 -28.41 8.96
N ASP A 44 5.43 -28.65 10.06
CA ASP A 44 4.07 -29.17 10.01
C ASP A 44 3.03 -28.12 9.60
N GLU A 45 3.43 -26.89 9.25
CA GLU A 45 2.54 -25.80 8.81
C GLU A 45 2.12 -25.96 7.34
N TYR A 46 2.72 -26.89 6.60
CA TYR A 46 2.42 -27.20 5.20
C TYR A 46 2.55 -28.71 4.93
N ASP A 47 1.87 -29.20 3.88
CA ASP A 47 1.84 -30.62 3.51
C ASP A 47 2.73 -30.93 2.28
N VAL A 48 3.65 -30.01 1.96
CA VAL A 48 4.56 -30.06 0.82
C VAL A 48 5.99 -29.77 1.26
N ASN A 49 6.97 -30.27 0.52
CA ASN A 49 8.39 -30.10 0.84
C ASN A 49 8.97 -28.78 0.31
N GLU A 50 8.29 -28.14 -0.65
CA GLU A 50 8.73 -26.90 -1.27
C GLU A 50 7.51 -26.00 -1.49
N ILE A 51 7.69 -24.69 -1.30
CA ILE A 51 6.67 -23.67 -1.57
C ILE A 51 7.32 -22.55 -2.33
N THR A 52 6.67 -22.12 -3.42
CA THR A 52 7.00 -20.88 -4.09
C THR A 52 6.06 -19.78 -3.62
N MET A 53 6.63 -18.72 -3.05
CA MET A 53 5.92 -17.54 -2.61
C MET A 53 6.23 -16.38 -3.54
N LEU A 54 5.18 -15.75 -4.05
CA LEU A 54 5.25 -14.46 -4.72
C LEU A 54 4.68 -13.39 -3.80
N GLU A 55 5.51 -12.42 -3.43
CA GLU A 55 5.10 -11.21 -2.72
C GLU A 55 5.08 -10.03 -3.70
N ILE A 56 3.99 -9.27 -3.69
CA ILE A 56 3.85 -8.01 -4.42
C ILE A 56 3.54 -6.92 -3.40
N THR A 57 4.45 -5.98 -3.20
CA THR A 57 4.25 -4.84 -2.31
C THR A 57 4.05 -3.57 -3.14
N LYS A 58 2.89 -2.95 -3.00
CA LYS A 58 2.55 -1.65 -3.58
C LYS A 58 2.55 -0.61 -2.47
N VAL A 59 3.25 0.49 -2.70
CA VAL A 59 3.32 1.60 -1.75
C VAL A 59 2.80 2.85 -2.44
N PHE A 60 1.93 3.56 -1.76
CA PHE A 60 1.30 4.77 -2.24
C PHE A 60 1.35 5.85 -1.18
N THR A 61 2.04 6.95 -1.45
CA THR A 61 2.11 8.11 -0.58
C THR A 61 1.36 9.25 -1.24
N PRO A 62 0.09 9.47 -0.85
CA PRO A 62 -0.68 10.54 -1.44
C PRO A 62 -0.17 11.89 -0.93
N VAL A 63 -0.21 12.90 -1.79
CA VAL A 63 0.17 14.26 -1.43
C VAL A 63 -0.92 15.23 -1.85
N MET A 64 -1.02 16.35 -1.15
CA MET A 64 -1.91 17.44 -1.53
C MET A 64 -1.20 18.78 -1.35
N LEU A 65 -1.63 19.80 -2.07
CA LEU A 65 -1.15 21.18 -1.87
C LEU A 65 -1.83 21.78 -0.64
N ASP A 66 -1.11 22.58 0.13
CA ASP A 66 -1.66 23.27 1.29
C ASP A 66 -2.83 24.19 0.86
N PRO A 67 -4.05 23.95 1.35
CA PRO A 67 -5.20 24.79 1.02
C PRO A 67 -5.00 26.26 1.38
N GLU A 68 -4.17 26.59 2.38
CA GLU A 68 -3.88 27.95 2.81
C GLU A 68 -2.98 28.72 1.84
N ASP A 69 -2.26 28.01 0.97
CA ASP A 69 -1.38 28.57 -0.05
C ASP A 69 -2.09 28.83 -1.38
N ARG A 70 -3.42 28.74 -1.39
CA ARG A 70 -4.21 28.93 -2.59
C ARG A 70 -3.84 30.25 -3.29
N TYR A 71 -3.55 30.15 -4.58
CA TYR A 71 -3.10 31.24 -5.46
C TYR A 71 -1.64 31.72 -5.27
N LYS A 72 -0.86 31.11 -4.37
CA LYS A 72 0.59 31.29 -4.37
C LYS A 72 1.20 30.49 -5.51
N LEU A 73 2.29 31.01 -6.08
CA LEU A 73 3.07 30.35 -7.12
C LEU A 73 3.83 29.14 -6.56
N ASN A 74 4.29 29.25 -5.31
CA ASN A 74 5.04 28.25 -4.57
C ASN A 74 4.17 27.72 -3.41
N GLN A 75 3.28 26.78 -3.71
CA GLN A 75 2.42 26.17 -2.69
C GLN A 75 3.19 25.06 -1.98
N ASP A 76 3.03 25.00 -0.66
CA ASP A 76 3.60 23.93 0.14
C ASP A 76 2.89 22.58 -0.12
N ILE A 77 3.64 21.49 0.01
CA ILE A 77 3.14 20.11 -0.18
C ILE A 77 2.91 19.47 1.18
N ILE A 78 1.73 18.89 1.37
CA ILE A 78 1.35 18.10 2.54
C ILE A 78 1.40 16.62 2.15
N PHE A 79 2.25 15.85 2.83
CA PHE A 79 2.32 14.40 2.71
C PHE A 79 1.27 13.75 3.60
N MET A 80 0.40 12.93 3.01
CA MET A 80 -0.57 12.13 3.74
C MET A 80 0.04 10.77 4.13
N PRO A 81 -0.56 10.04 5.09
CA PRO A 81 -0.06 8.73 5.50
C PRO A 81 0.12 7.78 4.32
N THR A 82 1.29 7.17 4.24
CA THR A 82 1.61 6.16 3.22
C THR A 82 0.75 4.92 3.42
N GLN A 83 0.18 4.41 2.34
CA GLN A 83 -0.60 3.18 2.30
C GLN A 83 0.22 2.04 1.68
N ILE A 84 0.16 0.88 2.31
CA ILE A 84 0.77 -0.35 1.83
C ILE A 84 -0.33 -1.31 1.41
N THR A 85 -0.20 -1.87 0.20
CA THR A 85 -0.96 -3.04 -0.24
C THR A 85 0.03 -4.16 -0.54
N LYS A 86 0.05 -5.20 0.29
CA LYS A 86 0.89 -6.38 0.11
C LYS A 86 0.03 -7.57 -0.33
N THR A 87 0.32 -8.14 -1.49
CA THR A 87 -0.31 -9.37 -1.98
C THR A 87 0.68 -10.52 -1.84
N ILE A 88 0.28 -11.58 -1.14
CA ILE A 88 1.05 -12.81 -1.04
C ILE A 88 0.33 -13.88 -1.83
N LYS A 89 1.04 -14.53 -2.75
CA LYS A 89 0.57 -15.72 -3.46
C LYS A 89 1.46 -16.91 -3.14
N LEU A 90 0.84 -18.05 -2.86
CA LEU A 90 1.55 -19.30 -2.59
C LEU A 90 1.20 -20.33 -3.66
N ASP A 91 2.23 -21.05 -4.08
CA ASP A 91 2.18 -22.18 -4.98
C ASP A 91 2.84 -23.37 -4.26
N TYR A 92 2.07 -24.44 -4.10
CA TYR A 92 2.43 -25.66 -3.40
C TYR A 92 2.84 -26.79 -4.35
N ASP A 93 2.66 -26.61 -5.66
CA ASP A 93 3.00 -27.62 -6.65
C ASP A 93 3.92 -27.09 -7.75
N ALA A 94 3.94 -27.74 -8.91
CA ALA A 94 4.85 -27.42 -10.00
C ALA A 94 4.09 -26.91 -11.24
N ASP A 95 2.82 -26.51 -11.06
CA ASP A 95 2.03 -25.92 -12.10
C ASP A 95 2.33 -24.41 -12.25
N ALA A 96 1.54 -23.69 -13.06
CA ALA A 96 1.80 -22.28 -13.36
C ALA A 96 0.85 -21.33 -12.62
N LEU A 97 -0.06 -21.89 -11.83
CA LEU A 97 -1.12 -21.21 -11.11
C LEU A 97 -0.76 -21.16 -9.62
N TYR A 98 -1.12 -20.06 -8.97
CA TYR A 98 -0.98 -19.98 -7.53
C TYR A 98 -2.20 -20.61 -6.87
N ASP A 99 -1.98 -21.46 -5.88
CA ASP A 99 -3.02 -22.12 -5.11
C ASP A 99 -3.73 -21.18 -4.14
N ARG A 100 -2.99 -20.21 -3.59
CA ARG A 100 -3.53 -19.25 -2.62
C ARG A 100 -3.08 -17.85 -2.92
N GLU A 101 -3.98 -16.92 -2.63
CA GLU A 101 -3.75 -15.49 -2.68
C GLU A 101 -4.34 -14.88 -1.42
N VAL A 102 -3.69 -13.84 -0.89
CA VAL A 102 -4.22 -12.96 0.16
C VAL A 102 -3.67 -11.55 -0.07
N GLU A 103 -4.51 -10.55 0.11
CA GLU A 103 -4.12 -9.14 0.06
C GLU A 103 -4.29 -8.48 1.44
N PHE A 104 -3.28 -7.71 1.82
CA PHE A 104 -3.18 -6.95 3.06
C PHE A 104 -3.10 -5.47 2.72
N THR A 105 -3.98 -4.65 3.31
CA THR A 105 -3.92 -3.18 3.17
C THR A 105 -3.87 -2.51 4.53
N TYR A 106 -2.88 -1.64 4.74
CA TYR A 106 -2.67 -0.93 6.01
C TYR A 106 -1.93 0.40 5.78
N ASN A 107 -2.00 1.31 6.76
CA ASN A 107 -1.16 2.51 6.76
C ASN A 107 0.23 2.18 7.29
N LYS A 108 1.26 2.62 6.59
CA LYS A 108 2.65 2.43 6.98
C LYS A 108 2.93 3.18 8.29
N SER A 109 3.66 2.54 9.19
CA SER A 109 4.27 3.19 10.35
C SER A 109 5.63 3.74 9.97
N ASP A 110 6.03 4.87 10.57
CA ASP A 110 7.38 5.40 10.42
C ASP A 110 8.41 4.59 11.21
N ASP A 111 7.94 3.81 12.19
CA ASP A 111 8.80 3.11 13.15
C ASP A 111 9.00 1.64 12.83
N PHE A 112 8.08 0.97 12.15
CA PHE A 112 8.15 -0.48 11.93
C PHE A 112 7.40 -0.88 10.67
N ASP A 113 7.75 -2.04 10.13
CA ASP A 113 7.05 -2.69 9.03
C ASP A 113 6.28 -3.93 9.54
N LEU A 114 5.18 -4.26 8.88
CA LEU A 114 4.42 -5.48 9.16
C LEU A 114 4.79 -6.58 8.17
N ASP A 115 5.16 -7.73 8.72
CA ASP A 115 5.45 -8.95 7.96
C ASP A 115 4.32 -9.96 8.13
N PHE A 116 3.96 -10.60 7.02
CA PHE A 116 2.84 -11.53 6.96
C PHE A 116 3.34 -12.89 6.48
N THR A 117 2.96 -13.94 7.20
CA THR A 117 3.22 -15.32 6.78
C THR A 117 1.89 -16.05 6.67
N LEU A 118 1.61 -16.57 5.48
CA LEU A 118 0.45 -17.40 5.22
C LEU A 118 0.75 -18.86 5.52
N THR A 119 0.06 -19.44 6.49
CA THR A 119 0.18 -20.86 6.88
C THR A 119 -1.14 -21.60 6.65
N LYS A 120 -1.13 -22.94 6.69
CA LYS A 120 -2.40 -23.72 6.66
C LYS A 120 -3.34 -23.34 7.81
N ASP A 121 -2.78 -22.97 8.95
CA ASP A 121 -3.51 -22.60 10.15
C ASP A 121 -3.84 -21.12 10.26
N GLY A 122 -3.64 -20.35 9.19
CA GLY A 122 -4.04 -18.95 9.09
C GLY A 122 -2.84 -18.01 8.97
N ILE A 123 -3.08 -16.74 9.26
CA ILE A 123 -2.11 -15.67 9.04
C ILE A 123 -1.34 -15.42 10.33
N ILE A 124 0.00 -15.42 10.22
CA ILE A 124 0.90 -14.91 11.25
C ILE A 124 1.29 -13.50 10.87
N ILE A 125 1.25 -12.58 11.83
CA ILE A 125 1.64 -11.18 11.63
C ILE A 125 2.76 -10.85 12.61
N LEU A 126 3.88 -10.36 12.10
CA LEU A 126 5.05 -9.96 12.87
C LEU A 126 5.42 -8.51 12.53
N THR A 127 6.35 -7.96 13.30
CA THR A 127 7.03 -6.72 12.97
C THR A 127 8.49 -7.01 12.66
N ASP A 128 9.11 -6.15 11.86
CA ASP A 128 10.54 -6.19 11.54
C ASP A 128 11.46 -5.88 12.75
N LYS A 129 10.89 -5.36 13.84
CA LYS A 129 11.59 -5.05 15.10
C LYS A 129 11.59 -6.23 16.09
N ASP A 130 12.76 -6.51 16.67
CA ASP A 130 12.99 -7.60 17.63
C ASP A 130 12.29 -7.42 18.99
N ASP A 131 11.98 -6.19 19.41
CA ASP A 131 11.41 -5.86 20.74
C ASP A 131 9.95 -5.40 20.67
N LEU A 132 9.37 -5.40 19.47
CA LEU A 132 7.98 -5.05 19.20
C LEU A 132 7.25 -6.30 18.74
N PHE A 133 6.09 -6.58 19.30
CA PHE A 133 5.34 -7.80 18.95
C PHE A 133 3.86 -7.53 18.85
N VAL A 134 3.17 -8.33 18.04
CA VAL A 134 1.71 -8.38 18.02
C VAL A 134 1.20 -8.95 19.34
N LYS A 135 0.60 -8.09 20.16
CA LYS A 135 0.04 -8.45 21.47
C LYS A 135 -1.33 -9.10 21.33
N LYS A 136 -2.19 -8.55 20.47
CA LYS A 136 -3.52 -9.10 20.18
C LYS A 136 -4.06 -8.52 18.87
N MET A 137 -5.01 -9.23 18.27
CA MET A 137 -5.72 -8.80 17.07
C MET A 137 -7.21 -8.97 17.28
N TRP A 138 -8.05 -8.16 16.64
CA TRP A 138 -9.49 -8.39 16.63
C TRP A 138 -10.15 -7.88 15.36
N ASP A 139 -11.24 -8.53 14.97
CA ASP A 139 -12.09 -8.06 13.89
C ASP A 139 -12.92 -6.85 14.36
N LYS A 140 -12.94 -5.78 13.57
CA LYS A 140 -13.58 -4.50 13.93
C LYS A 140 -15.10 -4.61 14.06
N ASN A 141 -15.72 -5.53 13.32
CA ASN A 141 -17.18 -5.63 13.22
C ASN A 141 -17.75 -6.57 14.28
N SER A 142 -17.10 -7.71 14.46
CA SER A 142 -17.54 -8.80 15.34
C SER A 142 -16.85 -8.82 16.69
N GLU A 143 -15.76 -8.05 16.86
CA GLU A 143 -14.90 -8.02 18.05
C GLU A 143 -14.30 -9.38 18.43
N ILE A 144 -14.30 -10.34 17.50
CA ILE A 144 -13.67 -11.65 17.71
C ILE A 144 -12.16 -11.46 17.82
N MET A 145 -11.57 -12.07 18.85
CA MET A 145 -10.15 -11.96 19.16
C MET A 145 -9.30 -13.02 18.45
N PHE A 146 -8.16 -12.60 17.93
CA PHE A 146 -7.16 -13.40 17.25
C PHE A 146 -5.75 -13.19 17.86
N SER A 147 -4.85 -14.13 17.58
CA SER A 147 -3.44 -14.09 18.00
C SER A 147 -2.59 -14.97 17.06
N ASN A 148 -1.26 -14.85 17.12
CA ASN A 148 -0.35 -15.70 16.34
C ASN A 148 -0.32 -17.18 16.76
N ILE A 149 -1.03 -17.55 17.85
CA ILE A 149 -1.18 -18.95 18.30
C ILE A 149 -1.94 -19.74 17.23
N LYS A 150 -1.39 -20.89 16.79
CA LYS A 150 -1.87 -21.76 15.69
C LYS A 150 -3.41 -21.82 15.52
N ASN A 151 -4.14 -22.12 16.59
CA ASN A 151 -5.60 -22.29 16.54
C ASN A 151 -6.42 -20.99 16.68
N LYS A 152 -5.77 -19.83 16.76
CA LYS A 152 -6.38 -18.50 16.99
C LYS A 152 -5.93 -17.46 15.97
N ARG A 153 -5.31 -17.89 14.87
CA ARG A 153 -4.89 -17.02 13.77
C ARG A 153 -6.10 -16.58 12.94
N ILE A 154 -5.94 -15.49 12.20
CA ILE A 154 -6.95 -15.00 11.26
C ILE A 154 -7.00 -15.96 10.07
N LYS A 155 -8.23 -16.30 9.64
CA LYS A 155 -8.51 -17.29 8.58
C LYS A 155 -9.57 -16.81 7.58
N ASN A 156 -9.94 -15.53 7.62
CA ASN A 156 -10.99 -14.96 6.79
C ASN A 156 -10.61 -13.52 6.40
N GLU A 157 -11.26 -13.02 5.36
CA GLU A 157 -11.29 -11.61 5.03
C GLU A 157 -11.95 -10.78 6.13
N GLY A 158 -11.66 -9.49 6.15
CA GLY A 158 -12.25 -8.55 7.11
C GLY A 158 -11.39 -7.34 7.39
N ASP A 159 -11.90 -6.48 8.26
CA ASP A 159 -11.19 -5.32 8.77
C ASP A 159 -10.80 -5.60 10.23
N TYR A 160 -9.50 -5.58 10.50
CA TYR A 160 -8.91 -5.97 11.77
C TYR A 160 -8.15 -4.80 12.39
N VAL A 161 -7.96 -4.88 13.70
CA VAL A 161 -7.00 -4.04 14.43
C VAL A 161 -5.94 -4.94 15.05
N ILE A 162 -4.69 -4.57 14.84
CA ILE A 162 -3.52 -5.16 15.48
C ILE A 162 -3.09 -4.22 16.60
N GLU A 163 -3.04 -4.70 17.85
CA GLU A 163 -2.40 -3.97 18.96
C GLU A 163 -1.03 -4.58 19.22
N LEU A 164 -0.01 -3.72 19.27
CA LEU A 164 1.37 -4.08 19.55
C LEU A 164 1.68 -4.01 21.06
N THR A 165 2.86 -4.51 21.46
CA THR A 165 3.31 -4.54 22.85
C THR A 165 3.47 -3.16 23.48
N ASP A 166 3.81 -2.15 22.69
CA ASP A 166 3.91 -0.74 23.11
C ASP A 166 2.57 -0.01 23.16
N GLY A 167 1.48 -0.67 22.75
CA GLY A 167 0.12 -0.13 22.72
C GLY A 167 -0.26 0.59 21.42
N GLN A 168 0.64 0.69 20.44
CA GLN A 168 0.29 1.16 19.10
C GLN A 168 -0.75 0.24 18.45
N LYS A 169 -1.60 0.83 17.61
CA LYS A 169 -2.67 0.11 16.91
C LYS A 169 -2.57 0.35 15.42
N VAL A 170 -2.63 -0.73 14.65
CA VAL A 170 -2.63 -0.69 13.19
C VAL A 170 -3.95 -1.24 12.68
N ASP A 171 -4.61 -0.47 11.83
CA ASP A 171 -5.76 -0.91 11.08
C ASP A 171 -5.30 -1.73 9.87
N LEU A 172 -5.79 -2.96 9.77
CA LEU A 172 -5.45 -3.89 8.71
C LEU A 172 -6.73 -4.37 8.00
N LYS A 173 -6.77 -4.24 6.68
CA LYS A 173 -7.77 -4.90 5.85
C LYS A 173 -7.17 -6.14 5.20
N ILE A 174 -7.89 -7.26 5.27
CA ILE A 174 -7.56 -8.51 4.61
C ILE A 174 -8.62 -8.80 3.56
N SER A 175 -8.20 -8.98 2.31
CA SER A 175 -9.05 -9.27 1.15
C SER A 175 -8.48 -10.41 0.31
N ASN A 176 -9.31 -10.95 -0.58
CA ASN A 176 -9.00 -12.07 -1.47
C ASN A 176 -8.43 -13.26 -0.71
N TYR A 177 -8.96 -13.59 0.48
CA TYR A 177 -8.48 -14.71 1.27
C TYR A 177 -9.08 -16.00 0.71
N GLU A 178 -8.47 -16.50 -0.37
CA GLU A 178 -8.92 -17.74 -1.02
C GLU A 178 -8.27 -18.94 -0.36
N ARG A 179 -9.10 -19.78 0.26
CA ARG A 179 -8.76 -21.17 0.60
C ARG A 179 -9.25 -22.05 -0.54
N MET A 180 -8.39 -22.30 -1.52
CA MET A 180 -8.56 -23.46 -2.39
C MET A 180 -8.20 -24.73 -1.61
#